data_AF-X0VQ73-F1
#
_entry.id   AF-X0VQ73-F1
#
_cell.length_a   1.000
_cell.length_b   1.000
_cell.length_c   1.000
_cell.angle_alpha   90.00
_cell.angle_beta   90.00
_cell.angle_gamma   90.00
#
_symmetry.space_group_name_H-M   'P 1'
#
loop_
_entity.id
_entity.type
_entity.pdbx_description
1 polymer ?
#
loop_
_entity_poly.entity_id
_entity_poly.type
_entity_poly.pdbx_seq_one_letter_code
_entity_poly.pdbx_strand_id
1 'polypeptide(L)'
;TKFQNILQNFKAGELSPRLSASVDFDSFRNALREAKNFLITPQGGAMYREGMQYIGLPPSNQPFRIFQFHTGGNESDILIEVSEGLIRFWVEDTDGTFHLFEDLDTLLVDEDDGFFLVDEDDGFFLAAGVSADDNPYTADELDGLYFTNQANFGIICHTNHPPMYITVFSDGSLLAELMAIEKIPQFTYNDIKNPGLQATAGNWRTIFPEGWKIGQYVYYMTYKGVAAKNTNGTLKTFTFDGTTAANNATNMDAGLLAAAQA
;
A
#
# COMPACT_ATOMS: atom_id res chain seq x y z
N THR A 1 21.66 6.74 -65.50
CA THR A 1 20.70 6.00 -64.64
C THR A 1 21.27 5.92 -63.24
N LYS A 2 20.62 6.55 -62.27
CA LYS A 2 21.08 6.53 -60.86
C LYS A 2 20.72 5.16 -60.29
N PHE A 3 21.71 4.35 -59.93
CA PHE A 3 21.46 3.07 -59.28
C PHE A 3 20.88 3.34 -57.90
N GLN A 4 19.62 2.97 -57.70
CA GLN A 4 18.97 3.03 -56.39
C GLN A 4 19.23 1.69 -55.70
N ASN A 5 20.05 1.73 -54.65
CA ASN A 5 20.34 0.56 -53.84
C ASN A 5 19.11 0.28 -52.97
N ILE A 6 18.40 -0.81 -53.24
CA ILE A 6 17.21 -1.21 -52.49
C ILE A 6 17.66 -2.05 -51.31
N LEU A 7 17.46 -1.52 -50.09
CA LEU A 7 17.65 -2.28 -48.86
C LEU A 7 16.35 -3.05 -48.56
N GLN A 8 16.45 -4.36 -48.39
CA GLN A 8 15.32 -5.25 -48.11
C GLN A 8 15.41 -5.95 -46.75
N ASN A 9 16.49 -5.70 -46.00
CA ASN A 9 16.80 -6.36 -44.74
C ASN A 9 17.07 -5.33 -43.66
N PHE A 10 16.25 -5.34 -42.61
CA PHE A 10 16.32 -4.43 -41.47
C PHE A 10 16.56 -5.15 -40.14
N LYS A 11 17.03 -6.40 -40.15
CA LYS A 11 17.20 -7.26 -38.95
C LYS A 11 17.99 -6.61 -37.81
N ALA A 12 18.89 -5.67 -38.10
CA ALA A 12 19.72 -5.05 -37.07
C ALA A 12 18.99 -3.95 -36.27
N GLY A 13 17.73 -3.64 -36.59
CA GLY A 13 16.94 -2.72 -35.79
C GLY A 13 17.31 -1.25 -35.99
N GLU A 14 16.96 -0.43 -35.01
CA GLU A 14 17.41 0.95 -34.92
C GLU A 14 18.85 1.02 -34.39
N LEU A 15 19.69 1.74 -35.12
CA LEU A 15 21.10 1.89 -34.81
C LEU A 15 21.28 2.89 -33.66
N SER A 16 22.06 2.51 -32.65
CA SER A 16 22.45 3.46 -31.59
C SER A 16 23.13 4.70 -32.19
N PRO A 17 22.83 5.92 -31.70
CA PRO A 17 23.45 7.15 -32.21
C PRO A 17 24.99 7.11 -32.21
N ARG A 18 25.60 6.38 -31.27
CA ARG A 18 27.06 6.20 -31.17
C ARG A 18 27.65 5.35 -32.30
N LEU A 19 26.85 4.49 -32.91
CA LEU A 19 27.25 3.58 -33.98
C LEU A 19 26.91 4.13 -35.39
N SER A 20 26.28 5.31 -35.45
CA SER A 20 25.78 5.93 -36.69
C SER A 20 26.83 6.25 -37.76
N ALA A 21 28.10 6.36 -37.38
CA ALA A 21 29.21 6.61 -38.30
C ALA A 21 30.11 5.38 -38.53
N SER A 22 29.85 4.28 -37.83
CA SER A 22 30.72 3.09 -37.87
C SER A 22 30.29 2.14 -38.99
N VAL A 23 30.65 2.51 -40.22
CA VAL A 23 30.29 1.80 -41.47
C VAL A 23 30.87 0.40 -41.58
N ASP A 24 31.87 0.08 -40.75
CA ASP A 24 32.59 -1.20 -40.76
C ASP A 24 31.85 -2.32 -40.02
N PHE A 25 30.82 -1.99 -39.24
CA PHE A 25 30.00 -3.02 -38.59
C PHE A 25 29.12 -3.74 -39.61
N ASP A 26 29.09 -5.07 -39.56
CA ASP A 26 28.22 -5.89 -40.42
C ASP A 26 26.73 -5.52 -40.26
N SER A 27 26.34 -5.16 -39.03
CA SER A 27 24.99 -4.71 -38.69
C SER A 27 24.61 -3.38 -39.35
N PHE A 28 25.58 -2.53 -39.69
CA PHE A 28 25.34 -1.19 -40.25
C PHE A 28 24.55 -1.23 -41.56
N ARG A 29 24.80 -2.25 -42.38
CA ARG A 29 24.13 -2.41 -43.69
C ARG A 29 22.67 -2.83 -43.59
N ASN A 30 22.27 -3.42 -42.46
CA ASN A 30 20.94 -3.96 -42.22
C ASN A 30 20.21 -3.24 -41.06
N ALA A 31 20.71 -2.06 -40.65
CA ALA A 31 20.14 -1.25 -39.57
C ALA A 31 19.43 -0.02 -40.13
N LEU A 32 18.52 0.53 -39.34
CA LEU A 32 17.82 1.77 -39.61
C LEU A 32 18.41 2.88 -38.73
N ARG A 33 18.57 4.08 -39.28
CA ARG A 33 18.96 5.24 -38.46
C ARG A 33 17.87 5.65 -37.48
N GLU A 34 16.62 5.50 -37.89
CA GLU A 34 15.42 5.86 -37.14
C GLU A 34 14.28 4.95 -37.61
N ALA A 35 13.54 4.34 -36.68
CA ALA A 35 12.42 3.46 -36.98
C ALA A 35 11.22 3.79 -36.07
N LYS A 36 10.25 4.55 -36.60
CA LYS A 36 9.07 4.98 -35.85
C LYS A 36 7.82 4.22 -36.31
N ASN A 37 7.11 3.61 -35.37
CA ASN A 37 5.87 2.85 -35.62
C ASN A 37 6.03 1.66 -36.59
N PHE A 38 7.21 1.01 -36.57
CA PHE A 38 7.48 -0.23 -37.30
C PHE A 38 7.86 -1.35 -36.35
N LEU A 39 7.44 -2.57 -36.68
CA LEU A 39 7.93 -3.81 -36.09
C LEU A 39 8.84 -4.49 -37.13
N ILE A 40 10.06 -4.81 -36.71
CA ILE A 40 11.02 -5.50 -37.56
C ILE A 40 10.92 -6.99 -37.28
N THR A 41 10.61 -7.76 -38.31
CA THR A 41 10.49 -9.21 -38.20
C THR A 41 11.88 -9.88 -38.16
N PRO A 42 12.03 -11.05 -37.53
CA PRO A 42 13.29 -11.81 -37.56
C PRO A 42 13.77 -12.16 -38.98
N GLN A 43 12.86 -12.16 -39.95
CA GLN A 43 13.13 -12.39 -41.37
C GLN A 43 13.72 -11.15 -42.07
N GLY A 44 13.69 -9.98 -41.43
CA GLY A 44 14.31 -8.74 -41.90
C GLY A 44 13.37 -7.80 -42.64
N GLY A 45 12.09 -8.15 -42.74
CA GLY A 45 11.06 -7.23 -43.18
C GLY A 45 10.72 -6.22 -42.09
N ALA A 46 10.24 -5.06 -42.48
CA ALA A 46 9.57 -4.11 -41.60
C ALA A 46 8.08 -4.13 -41.90
N MET A 47 7.26 -4.28 -40.87
CA MET A 47 5.81 -4.13 -40.94
C MET A 47 5.39 -2.94 -40.07
N TYR A 48 4.27 -2.31 -40.41
CA TYR A 48 3.70 -1.30 -39.52
C TYR A 48 3.34 -1.94 -38.18
N ARG A 49 3.59 -1.22 -37.08
CA ARG A 49 3.05 -1.61 -35.78
C ARG A 49 1.52 -1.55 -35.86
N GLU A 50 0.86 -2.53 -35.28
CA GLU A 50 -0.59 -2.53 -35.17
C GLU A 50 -1.08 -1.25 -34.46
N GLY A 51 -2.32 -0.88 -34.78
CA GLY A 51 -2.99 0.27 -34.15
C GLY A 51 -3.14 0.09 -32.64
N MET A 52 -3.39 1.20 -31.95
CA MET A 52 -3.84 1.15 -30.56
C MET A 52 -5.37 1.20 -30.55
N GLN A 53 -6.00 0.41 -29.70
CA GLN A 53 -7.44 0.48 -29.43
C GLN A 53 -7.69 1.56 -28.38
N TYR A 54 -8.74 2.36 -28.58
CA TYR A 54 -9.24 3.26 -27.56
C TYR A 54 -10.05 2.46 -26.54
N ILE A 55 -9.68 2.59 -25.26
CA ILE A 55 -10.30 1.88 -24.13
C ILE A 55 -11.17 2.85 -23.31
N GLY A 56 -10.64 4.02 -22.94
CA GLY A 56 -11.38 5.01 -22.17
C GLY A 56 -10.56 6.23 -21.79
N LEU A 57 -11.13 7.08 -20.93
CA LEU A 57 -10.50 8.31 -20.44
C LEU A 57 -10.16 8.22 -18.94
N PRO A 58 -9.07 8.89 -18.51
CA PRO A 58 -8.76 9.07 -17.10
C PRO A 58 -9.85 9.91 -16.40
N PRO A 59 -9.94 9.90 -15.05
CA PRO A 59 -11.00 10.61 -14.34
C PRO A 59 -10.75 12.12 -14.37
N SER A 60 -9.50 12.53 -14.58
CA SER A 60 -9.09 13.91 -14.74
C SER A 60 -7.93 14.01 -15.74
N ASN A 61 -7.59 15.23 -16.15
CA ASN A 61 -6.45 15.49 -17.05
C ASN A 61 -5.10 15.55 -16.30
N GLN A 62 -4.99 14.87 -15.16
CA GLN A 62 -3.76 14.76 -14.38
C GLN A 62 -2.95 13.53 -14.80
N PRO A 63 -1.64 13.49 -14.50
CA PRO A 63 -0.84 12.28 -14.68
C PRO A 63 -1.47 11.08 -13.96
N PHE A 64 -1.38 9.92 -14.59
CA PHE A 64 -1.80 8.65 -14.01
C PHE A 64 -0.82 7.55 -14.46
N ARG A 65 -0.83 6.42 -13.75
CA ARG A 65 0.00 5.27 -14.04
C ARG A 65 -0.86 4.02 -14.15
N ILE A 66 -0.53 3.15 -15.10
CA ILE A 66 -1.21 1.88 -15.29
C ILE A 66 -0.29 0.73 -14.88
N PHE A 67 -0.83 -0.26 -14.18
CA PHE A 67 -0.20 -1.53 -13.87
C PHE A 67 -1.01 -2.70 -14.41
N GLN A 68 -0.34 -3.77 -14.83
CA GLN A 68 -0.98 -5.01 -15.28
C GLN A 68 -1.11 -5.98 -14.12
N PHE A 69 -2.32 -6.46 -13.87
CA PHE A 69 -2.61 -7.47 -12.84
C PHE A 69 -2.97 -8.80 -13.52
N HIS A 70 -2.39 -9.89 -13.03
CA HIS A 70 -2.57 -11.24 -13.56
C HIS A 70 -3.24 -12.12 -12.50
N THR A 71 -4.50 -12.51 -12.69
CA THR A 71 -5.22 -13.35 -11.71
C THR A 71 -4.85 -14.84 -11.87
N GLY A 72 -4.37 -15.24 -13.05
CA GLY A 72 -3.78 -16.55 -13.32
C GLY A 72 -3.41 -16.72 -14.80
N GLY A 73 -2.47 -17.61 -15.12
CA GLY A 73 -1.99 -17.78 -16.50
C GLY A 73 -0.97 -16.71 -16.92
N ASN A 74 -0.78 -16.55 -18.25
CA ASN A 74 0.19 -15.63 -18.84
C ASN A 74 -0.44 -14.34 -19.40
N GLU A 75 -1.76 -14.17 -19.31
CA GLU A 75 -2.50 -13.02 -19.83
C GLU A 75 -2.95 -12.12 -18.67
N SER A 76 -3.01 -10.80 -18.92
CA SER A 76 -3.40 -9.81 -17.92
C SER A 76 -4.92 -9.64 -17.95
N ASP A 77 -5.62 -10.11 -16.94
CA ASP A 77 -7.10 -10.03 -16.88
C ASP A 77 -7.58 -8.64 -16.43
N ILE A 78 -6.72 -7.87 -15.75
CA ILE A 78 -7.08 -6.61 -15.09
C ILE A 78 -5.98 -5.57 -15.29
N LEU A 79 -6.37 -4.32 -15.56
CA LEU A 79 -5.49 -3.16 -15.50
C LEU A 79 -5.84 -2.31 -14.28
N ILE A 80 -4.82 -1.90 -13.54
CA ILE A 80 -4.97 -0.99 -12.40
C ILE A 80 -4.54 0.39 -12.85
N GLU A 81 -5.45 1.34 -12.78
CA GLU A 81 -5.16 2.75 -13.04
C GLU A 81 -5.01 3.49 -11.71
N VAL A 82 -3.84 4.06 -11.49
CA VAL A 82 -3.52 4.86 -10.29
C VAL A 82 -3.36 6.31 -10.70
N SER A 83 -4.25 7.15 -10.21
CA SER A 83 -4.20 8.61 -10.36
C SER A 83 -4.03 9.27 -8.99
N GLU A 84 -3.89 10.60 -8.96
CA GLU A 84 -3.85 11.33 -7.69
C GLU A 84 -5.14 11.09 -6.89
N GLY A 85 -5.01 10.53 -5.69
CA GLY A 85 -6.13 10.31 -4.77
C GLY A 85 -7.07 9.15 -5.11
N LEU A 86 -7.03 8.60 -6.33
CA LEU A 86 -7.99 7.59 -6.80
C LEU A 86 -7.33 6.42 -7.55
N ILE A 87 -7.76 5.20 -7.25
CA ILE A 87 -7.45 3.97 -8.00
C ILE A 87 -8.72 3.44 -8.65
N ARG A 88 -8.60 3.03 -9.91
CA ARG A 88 -9.68 2.42 -10.68
C ARG A 88 -9.20 1.12 -11.32
N PHE A 89 -10.12 0.20 -11.49
CA PHE A 89 -9.84 -1.09 -12.13
C PHE A 89 -10.48 -1.14 -13.50
N TRP A 90 -9.76 -1.70 -14.47
CA TRP A 90 -10.29 -2.02 -15.79
C TRP A 90 -10.25 -3.52 -15.96
N VAL A 91 -11.39 -4.13 -16.26
CA VAL A 91 -11.52 -5.58 -16.41
C VAL A 91 -11.76 -5.92 -17.87
N GLU A 92 -11.16 -7.01 -18.33
CA GLU A 92 -11.39 -7.52 -19.68
C GLU A 92 -12.78 -8.16 -19.79
N ASP A 93 -13.52 -7.78 -20.83
CA ASP A 93 -14.77 -8.43 -21.21
C ASP A 93 -14.51 -9.65 -22.12
N THR A 94 -15.54 -10.46 -22.34
CA THR A 94 -15.51 -11.67 -23.19
C THR A 94 -15.00 -11.39 -24.61
N ASP A 95 -15.19 -10.17 -25.11
CA ASP A 95 -14.77 -9.73 -26.44
C ASP A 95 -13.30 -9.23 -26.49
N GLY A 96 -12.57 -9.34 -25.37
CA GLY A 96 -11.17 -8.90 -25.25
C GLY A 96 -10.97 -7.39 -25.11
N THR A 97 -12.06 -6.65 -24.85
CA THR A 97 -12.02 -5.20 -24.62
C THR A 97 -12.08 -4.90 -23.13
N PHE A 98 -11.27 -3.96 -22.67
CA PHE A 98 -11.29 -3.50 -21.29
C PHE A 98 -12.40 -2.48 -21.06
N HIS A 99 -13.12 -2.60 -19.95
CA HIS A 99 -14.08 -1.62 -19.46
C HIS A 99 -13.80 -1.29 -17.99
N LEU A 100 -14.30 -0.15 -17.51
CA LEU A 100 -14.18 0.20 -16.09
C LEU A 100 -14.96 -0.80 -15.25
N PHE A 101 -14.35 -1.23 -14.15
CA PHE A 101 -15.03 -2.08 -13.17
C PHE A 101 -16.19 -1.30 -12.54
N GLU A 102 -17.39 -1.86 -12.68
CA GLU A 102 -18.61 -1.33 -12.07
C GLU A 102 -18.94 -2.19 -10.85
N ASP A 103 -19.14 -1.55 -9.70
CA ASP A 103 -19.64 -2.26 -8.53
C ASP A 103 -21.17 -2.38 -8.64
N LEU A 104 -21.64 -3.61 -8.86
CA LEU A 104 -23.06 -3.94 -9.00
C LEU A 104 -23.77 -4.05 -7.64
N ASP A 105 -23.04 -4.05 -6.51
CA ASP A 105 -23.61 -4.19 -5.17
C ASP A 105 -23.92 -2.82 -4.51
N THR A 106 -23.32 -1.74 -5.00
CA THR A 106 -23.60 -0.37 -4.52
C THR A 106 -24.90 0.17 -5.12
N LEU A 107 -26.02 -0.04 -4.43
CA LEU A 107 -27.28 0.64 -4.72
C LEU A 107 -27.16 2.14 -4.41
N LEU A 108 -27.36 2.99 -5.42
CA LEU A 108 -27.50 4.44 -5.21
C LEU A 108 -28.86 4.71 -4.54
N VAL A 109 -28.86 4.83 -3.21
CA VAL A 109 -30.00 5.34 -2.45
C VAL A 109 -29.86 6.85 -2.38
N ASP A 110 -30.75 7.59 -3.02
CA ASP A 110 -30.88 9.02 -2.76
C ASP A 110 -31.36 9.20 -1.31
N GLU A 111 -30.57 9.91 -0.50
CA GLU A 111 -30.84 10.13 0.92
C GLU A 111 -31.89 11.24 1.16
N ASP A 112 -32.20 12.06 0.15
CA ASP A 112 -33.14 13.19 0.27
C ASP A 112 -34.53 12.91 -0.34
N ASP A 113 -34.63 12.00 -1.31
CA ASP A 113 -35.90 11.67 -1.97
C ASP A 113 -36.27 10.20 -1.72
N GLY A 114 -37.33 9.95 -0.95
CA GLY A 114 -37.84 8.61 -0.59
C GLY A 114 -38.40 7.77 -1.76
N PHE A 115 -37.81 7.89 -2.93
CA PHE A 115 -38.15 7.19 -4.16
C PHE A 115 -36.97 6.30 -4.57
N PHE A 116 -37.15 5.00 -4.39
CA PHE A 116 -36.29 3.98 -4.99
C PHE A 116 -36.35 4.15 -6.52
N LEU A 117 -35.26 4.52 -7.17
CA LEU A 117 -35.18 4.50 -8.64
C LEU A 117 -35.02 3.05 -9.13
N VAL A 118 -36.06 2.24 -8.97
CA VAL A 118 -36.23 1.01 -9.73
C VAL A 118 -37.45 1.18 -10.59
N ASP A 119 -37.24 1.21 -11.90
CA ASP A 119 -38.31 1.01 -12.85
C ASP A 119 -38.72 -0.46 -12.79
N GLU A 120 -39.92 -0.71 -12.27
CA GLU A 120 -40.47 -2.04 -12.04
C GLU A 120 -40.77 -2.79 -13.35
N ASP A 121 -40.90 -2.06 -14.47
CA ASP A 121 -41.33 -2.61 -15.75
C ASP A 121 -40.16 -3.04 -16.66
N ASP A 122 -38.94 -2.53 -16.42
CA ASP A 122 -37.78 -2.73 -17.30
C ASP A 122 -36.63 -3.55 -16.67
N GLY A 123 -36.71 -3.89 -15.38
CA GLY A 123 -35.78 -4.82 -14.72
C GLY A 123 -34.33 -4.36 -14.61
N PHE A 124 -34.05 -3.06 -14.80
CA PHE A 124 -32.71 -2.50 -14.74
C PHE A 124 -32.50 -1.77 -13.40
N PHE A 125 -31.58 -2.27 -12.57
CA PHE A 125 -31.15 -1.57 -11.36
C PHE A 125 -30.20 -0.42 -11.75
N LEU A 126 -30.48 0.81 -11.28
CA LEU A 126 -29.56 1.95 -11.38
C LEU A 126 -28.42 1.78 -10.35
N ALA A 127 -27.53 0.84 -10.60
CA ALA A 127 -26.30 0.63 -9.84
C ALA A 127 -25.21 0.13 -10.79
N ALA A 128 -24.59 1.08 -11.48
CA ALA A 128 -23.38 0.89 -12.27
C ALA A 128 -22.50 2.12 -12.05
N GLY A 129 -22.13 2.35 -10.79
CA GLY A 129 -21.10 3.33 -10.46
C GLY A 129 -19.74 2.73 -10.78
N VAL A 130 -18.88 3.49 -11.46
CA VAL A 130 -17.46 3.10 -11.60
C VAL A 130 -16.88 2.96 -10.20
N SER A 131 -16.43 1.76 -9.86
CA SER A 131 -15.79 1.48 -8.58
C SER A 131 -14.42 2.19 -8.57
N ALA A 132 -14.21 3.02 -7.54
CA ALA A 132 -12.97 3.73 -7.32
C ALA A 132 -12.64 3.71 -5.83
N ASP A 133 -11.40 3.34 -5.53
CA ASP A 133 -10.87 3.31 -4.17
C ASP A 133 -9.93 4.49 -3.94
N ASP A 134 -9.96 5.04 -2.72
CA ASP A 134 -9.09 6.14 -2.34
C ASP A 134 -7.63 5.68 -2.22
N ASN A 135 -6.70 6.55 -2.63
CA ASN A 135 -5.27 6.33 -2.42
C ASN A 135 -4.57 7.58 -1.87
N PRO A 136 -3.41 7.44 -1.21
CA PRO A 136 -2.69 8.58 -0.62
C PRO A 136 -1.68 9.24 -1.58
N TYR A 137 -1.57 8.77 -2.82
CA TYR A 137 -0.52 9.19 -3.75
C TYR A 137 -0.83 10.53 -4.40
N THR A 138 0.17 11.39 -4.44
CA THR A 138 0.12 12.66 -5.19
C THR A 138 0.60 12.47 -6.62
N ALA A 139 0.27 13.40 -7.52
CA ALA A 139 0.66 13.33 -8.94
C ALA A 139 2.19 13.19 -9.15
N ASP A 140 2.99 13.81 -8.28
CA ASP A 140 4.46 13.77 -8.34
C ASP A 140 5.05 12.41 -7.87
N GLU A 141 4.27 11.61 -7.14
CA GLU A 141 4.71 10.33 -6.57
C GLU A 141 4.40 9.13 -7.48
N LEU A 142 3.57 9.32 -8.51
CA LEU A 142 3.10 8.24 -9.38
C LEU A 142 4.23 7.51 -10.13
N ASP A 143 5.30 8.22 -10.51
CA ASP A 143 6.46 7.62 -11.19
C ASP A 143 7.30 6.74 -10.23
N GLY A 144 7.26 7.04 -8.94
CA GLY A 144 7.97 6.28 -7.89
C GLY A 144 7.26 4.99 -7.45
N LEU A 145 6.06 4.71 -7.95
CA LEU A 145 5.28 3.54 -7.57
C LEU A 145 5.90 2.23 -8.10
N TYR A 146 5.94 1.23 -7.25
CA TYR A 146 6.31 -0.14 -7.63
C TYR A 146 5.14 -1.06 -7.37
N PHE A 147 4.86 -1.94 -8.34
CA PHE A 147 3.78 -2.89 -8.26
C PHE A 147 4.31 -4.31 -8.48
N THR A 148 3.80 -5.24 -7.71
CA THR A 148 3.96 -6.68 -7.95
C THR A 148 2.68 -7.38 -7.56
N ASN A 149 2.38 -8.50 -8.23
CA ASN A 149 1.22 -9.31 -7.91
C ASN A 149 1.55 -10.80 -7.89
N GLN A 150 0.69 -11.56 -7.25
CA GLN A 150 0.69 -13.02 -7.21
C GLN A 150 -0.75 -13.51 -7.10
N ALA A 151 -1.24 -14.13 -8.17
CA ALA A 151 -2.62 -14.63 -8.27
C ALA A 151 -3.61 -13.54 -7.83
N ASN A 152 -4.32 -13.76 -6.74
CA ASN A 152 -5.39 -12.89 -6.26
C ASN A 152 -4.92 -11.67 -5.46
N PHE A 153 -3.61 -11.53 -5.21
CA PHE A 153 -3.06 -10.45 -4.39
C PHE A 153 -2.09 -9.59 -5.18
N GLY A 154 -2.28 -8.28 -5.12
CA GLY A 154 -1.37 -7.26 -5.61
C GLY A 154 -0.87 -6.39 -4.47
N ILE A 155 0.32 -5.83 -4.62
CA ILE A 155 0.85 -4.83 -3.70
C ILE A 155 1.47 -3.67 -4.48
N ILE A 156 1.06 -2.46 -4.13
CA ILE A 156 1.68 -1.21 -4.58
C ILE A 156 2.50 -0.66 -3.42
N CYS A 157 3.74 -0.29 -3.72
CA CYS A 157 4.69 0.28 -2.76
C CYS A 157 5.15 1.65 -3.23
N HIS A 158 5.24 2.59 -2.29
CA HIS A 158 5.90 3.88 -2.43
C HIS A 158 6.84 4.10 -1.23
N THR A 159 7.84 4.98 -1.36
CA THR A 159 8.77 5.25 -0.24
C THR A 159 8.14 6.08 0.88
N ASN A 160 7.15 6.92 0.55
CA ASN A 160 6.55 7.86 1.49
C ASN A 160 5.21 7.39 2.10
N HIS A 161 4.63 6.32 1.56
CA HIS A 161 3.30 5.83 1.95
C HIS A 161 3.37 4.37 2.35
N PRO A 162 2.51 3.91 3.28
CA PRO A 162 2.43 2.49 3.60
C PRO A 162 2.02 1.69 2.36
N PRO A 163 2.46 0.43 2.23
CA PRO A 163 2.07 -0.40 1.09
C PRO A 163 0.56 -0.55 1.00
N MET A 164 0.06 -0.51 -0.21
CA MET A 164 -1.35 -0.74 -0.52
C MET A 164 -1.53 -2.14 -1.08
N TYR A 165 -2.48 -2.87 -0.54
CA TYR A 165 -2.89 -4.18 -1.04
C TYR A 165 -4.04 -4.04 -2.00
N ILE A 166 -4.01 -4.85 -3.06
CA ILE A 166 -5.11 -5.04 -3.98
C ILE A 166 -5.51 -6.50 -3.87
N THR A 167 -6.76 -6.76 -3.52
CA THR A 167 -7.29 -8.12 -3.36
C THR A 167 -8.38 -8.36 -4.37
N VAL A 168 -8.26 -9.47 -5.09
CA VAL A 168 -9.30 -10.03 -5.96
C VAL A 168 -9.99 -11.13 -5.20
N PHE A 169 -11.25 -10.91 -4.82
CA PHE A 169 -12.03 -11.90 -4.10
C PHE A 169 -12.62 -12.94 -5.05
N SER A 170 -13.03 -14.08 -4.49
CA SER A 170 -13.60 -15.18 -5.26
C SER A 170 -14.97 -14.88 -5.87
N ASP A 171 -15.66 -13.86 -5.35
CA ASP A 171 -16.92 -13.34 -5.89
C ASP A 171 -16.72 -12.38 -7.06
N GLY A 172 -15.47 -12.07 -7.42
CA GLY A 172 -15.11 -11.14 -8.49
C GLY A 172 -14.98 -9.69 -8.02
N SER A 173 -15.24 -9.39 -6.75
CA SER A 173 -15.02 -8.04 -6.21
C SER A 173 -13.53 -7.71 -6.10
N LEU A 174 -13.24 -6.42 -6.30
CA LEU A 174 -11.90 -5.84 -6.27
C LEU A 174 -11.84 -4.81 -5.15
N LEU A 175 -10.78 -4.85 -4.35
CA LEU A 175 -10.57 -3.91 -3.25
C LEU A 175 -9.11 -3.48 -3.18
N ALA A 176 -8.87 -2.17 -3.21
CA ALA A 176 -7.60 -1.57 -2.83
C ALA A 176 -7.69 -0.99 -1.40
N GLU A 177 -6.84 -1.48 -0.50
CA GLU A 177 -6.75 -0.96 0.87
C GLU A 177 -5.30 -0.72 1.30
N LEU A 178 -5.07 0.33 2.09
CA LEU A 178 -3.76 0.53 2.72
C LEU A 178 -3.53 -0.57 3.77
N MET A 179 -2.28 -1.03 3.89
CA MET A 179 -1.90 -1.93 4.98
C MET A 179 -2.20 -1.26 6.32
N ALA A 180 -3.16 -1.81 7.04
CA ALA A 180 -3.53 -1.32 8.36
C ALA A 180 -2.33 -1.47 9.33
N ILE A 181 -1.91 -0.36 9.94
CA ILE A 181 -0.76 -0.32 10.88
C ILE A 181 -0.97 -1.23 12.11
N GLU A 182 -2.23 -1.51 12.46
CA GLU A 182 -2.63 -2.43 13.53
C GLU A 182 -2.38 -3.91 13.21
N LYS A 183 -2.30 -4.27 11.92
CA LYS A 183 -2.01 -5.65 11.47
C LYS A 183 -0.52 -5.96 11.45
N ILE A 184 0.35 -4.99 11.75
CA ILE A 184 1.78 -5.23 11.94
C ILE A 184 1.95 -5.90 13.31
N PRO A 185 2.56 -7.09 13.41
CA PRO A 185 2.81 -7.73 14.70
C PRO A 185 3.66 -6.82 15.59
N GLN A 186 3.03 -6.11 16.51
CA GLN A 186 3.72 -5.40 17.58
C GLN A 186 4.15 -6.41 18.64
N PHE A 187 5.10 -7.28 18.31
CA PHE A 187 5.75 -8.09 19.33
C PHE A 187 6.55 -7.17 20.25
N THR A 188 5.90 -6.68 21.29
CA THR A 188 6.59 -6.15 22.47
C THR A 188 7.05 -7.36 23.26
N TYR A 189 8.26 -7.85 22.97
CA TYR A 189 8.92 -8.82 23.83
C TYR A 189 9.13 -8.14 25.18
N ASN A 190 8.33 -8.52 26.16
CA ASN A 190 8.45 -8.01 27.53
C ASN A 190 9.61 -8.74 28.22
N ASP A 191 10.82 -8.58 27.67
CA ASP A 191 12.05 -9.25 28.11
C ASP A 191 13.08 -8.25 28.65
N ILE A 192 14.12 -8.77 29.27
CA ILE A 192 15.14 -7.98 29.97
C ILE A 192 15.98 -7.07 29.04
N LYS A 193 15.92 -7.30 27.72
CA LYS A 193 16.69 -6.56 26.71
C LYS A 193 15.87 -5.50 25.98
N ASN A 194 14.55 -5.51 26.13
CA ASN A 194 13.67 -4.46 25.64
C ASN A 194 12.55 -4.17 26.64
N PRO A 195 12.82 -3.38 27.71
CA PRO A 195 11.80 -3.00 28.67
C PRO A 195 10.83 -2.03 27.98
N GLY A 196 9.73 -2.56 27.44
CA GLY A 196 8.61 -1.76 26.99
C GLY A 196 8.22 -0.80 28.10
N LEU A 197 8.14 0.49 27.76
CA LEU A 197 7.74 1.56 28.67
C LEU A 197 6.54 1.10 29.49
N GLN A 198 6.79 0.88 30.79
CA GLN A 198 5.74 0.69 31.77
C GLN A 198 4.79 1.89 31.65
N ALA A 199 3.52 1.61 31.36
CA ALA A 199 2.49 2.59 31.05
C ALA A 199 2.64 3.86 31.89
N THR A 200 2.99 4.98 31.26
CA THR A 200 2.86 6.30 31.87
C THR A 200 1.39 6.71 31.79
N ALA A 201 0.56 6.04 32.58
CA ALA A 201 -0.75 6.58 32.93
C ALA A 201 -0.53 7.56 34.09
N GLY A 202 -0.24 8.82 33.74
CA GLY A 202 0.09 9.87 34.69
C GLY A 202 1.56 9.85 35.13
N ASN A 203 2.06 10.99 35.62
CA ASN A 203 3.48 11.28 35.90
C ASN A 203 4.11 10.49 37.07
N TRP A 204 3.75 9.22 37.23
CA TRP A 204 4.16 8.31 38.28
C TRP A 204 5.17 7.29 37.75
N ARG A 205 6.16 6.95 38.56
CA ARG A 205 7.10 5.87 38.26
C ARG A 205 7.35 5.02 39.51
N THR A 206 7.21 3.70 39.35
CA THR A 206 7.62 2.70 40.35
C THR A 206 9.07 2.30 40.09
N ILE A 207 9.90 2.30 41.13
CA ILE A 207 11.32 1.93 41.04
C ILE A 207 11.59 0.75 41.96
N PHE A 208 12.19 -0.30 41.40
CA PHE A 208 12.55 -1.54 42.10
C PHE A 208 14.06 -1.54 42.40
N PRO A 209 14.48 -1.62 43.68
CA PRO A 209 15.86 -1.89 44.08
C PRO A 209 16.35 -3.26 43.60
N GLU A 210 17.66 -3.39 43.42
CA GLU A 210 18.33 -4.64 43.11
C GLU A 210 18.17 -5.65 44.28
N GLY A 211 17.79 -6.90 44.00
CA GLY A 211 17.72 -7.97 45.01
C GLY A 211 16.35 -8.25 45.66
N TRP A 212 15.28 -8.30 44.86
CA TRP A 212 13.91 -8.61 45.31
C TRP A 212 13.78 -9.95 46.07
N LYS A 213 13.15 -9.93 47.25
CA LYS A 213 12.76 -11.10 48.05
C LYS A 213 11.38 -10.90 48.67
N ILE A 214 10.62 -11.99 48.79
CA ILE A 214 9.30 -12.00 49.46
C ILE A 214 9.47 -11.56 50.92
N GLY A 215 8.65 -10.60 51.38
CA GLY A 215 8.64 -10.13 52.77
C GLY A 215 9.65 -9.04 53.12
N GLN A 216 10.36 -8.46 52.14
CA GLN A 216 11.23 -7.30 52.35
C GLN A 216 10.62 -6.01 51.79
N TYR A 217 11.06 -4.85 52.31
CA TYR A 217 10.69 -3.53 51.78
C TYR A 217 11.42 -3.30 50.45
N VAL A 218 10.77 -3.44 49.29
CA VAL A 218 11.52 -3.45 48.02
C VAL A 218 10.87 -2.68 46.86
N TYR A 219 10.16 -1.59 47.11
CA TYR A 219 9.99 -0.52 46.11
C TYR A 219 9.56 0.80 46.75
N TYR A 220 9.74 1.90 46.01
CA TYR A 220 9.18 3.21 46.32
C TYR A 220 8.63 3.87 45.05
N MET A 221 7.71 4.81 45.24
CA MET A 221 7.01 5.48 44.15
C MET A 221 7.49 6.93 44.04
N THR A 222 7.57 7.43 42.80
CA THR A 222 7.92 8.82 42.50
C THR A 222 6.85 9.49 41.66
N TYR A 223 6.61 10.78 41.89
CA TYR A 223 5.76 11.65 41.08
C TYR A 223 6.57 12.87 40.62
N LYS A 224 6.64 13.11 39.31
CA LYS A 224 7.46 14.20 38.74
C LYS A 224 8.91 14.23 39.28
N GLY A 225 9.49 13.07 39.60
CA GLY A 225 10.84 12.94 40.16
C GLY A 225 10.95 13.10 41.68
N VAL A 226 9.86 13.35 42.40
CA VAL A 226 9.82 13.43 43.87
C VAL A 226 9.36 12.08 44.44
N ALA A 227 10.12 11.51 45.37
CA ALA A 227 9.78 10.24 46.01
C ALA A 227 8.78 10.41 47.17
N ALA A 228 7.85 9.47 47.32
CA ALA A 228 6.97 9.41 48.47
C ALA A 228 7.77 9.36 49.78
N LYS A 229 7.36 10.17 50.77
CA LYS A 229 7.97 10.21 52.10
C LYS A 229 6.95 9.90 53.17
N ASN A 230 7.42 9.31 54.27
CA ASN A 230 6.65 9.22 55.51
C ASN A 230 6.54 10.62 56.16
N THR A 231 5.65 10.79 57.14
CA THR A 231 5.47 12.05 57.88
C THR A 231 6.75 12.56 58.54
N ASN A 232 7.71 11.67 58.82
CA ASN A 232 9.02 11.98 59.38
C ASN A 232 10.11 12.30 58.33
N GLY A 233 9.75 12.39 57.05
CA GLY A 233 10.65 12.77 55.95
C GLY A 233 11.52 11.64 55.36
N THR A 234 11.47 10.42 55.89
CA THR A 234 12.15 9.26 55.29
C THR A 234 11.40 8.75 54.07
N LEU A 235 12.10 8.09 53.13
CA LEU A 235 11.47 7.48 51.97
C LEU A 235 10.42 6.44 52.41
N LYS A 236 9.21 6.55 51.85
CA LYS A 236 8.15 5.58 52.08
C LYS A 236 8.41 4.36 51.21
N THR A 237 8.62 3.22 51.85
CA THR A 237 8.87 1.95 51.20
C THR A 237 7.63 1.06 51.29
N PHE A 238 7.43 0.23 50.27
CA PHE A 238 6.32 -0.69 50.18
C PHE A 238 6.84 -2.12 50.09
N THR A 239 6.13 -3.04 50.74
CA THR A 239 6.43 -4.46 50.72
C THR A 239 5.66 -5.10 49.58
N PHE A 240 6.33 -5.96 48.82
CA PHE A 240 5.67 -6.81 47.84
C PHE A 240 5.01 -8.00 48.55
N ASP A 241 3.71 -8.16 48.34
CA ASP A 241 2.94 -9.31 48.81
C ASP A 241 2.85 -10.37 47.71
N GLY A 242 3.46 -11.54 47.95
CA GLY A 242 3.43 -12.66 47.00
C GLY A 242 2.12 -13.45 47.02
N THR A 243 1.19 -13.16 47.93
CA THR A 243 0.00 -13.97 48.20
C THR A 243 -1.23 -13.51 47.40
N THR A 244 -1.40 -12.22 47.12
CA THR A 244 -2.59 -11.75 46.37
C THR A 244 -2.35 -10.44 45.62
N ALA A 245 -2.78 -10.38 44.35
CA ALA A 245 -2.67 -9.18 43.52
C ALA A 245 -3.44 -7.96 44.09
N ALA A 246 -4.55 -8.18 44.81
CA ALA A 246 -5.36 -7.13 45.43
C ALA A 246 -4.62 -6.35 46.53
N ASN A 247 -3.78 -7.04 47.32
CA ASN A 247 -2.98 -6.40 48.37
C ASN A 247 -1.89 -5.52 47.76
N ASN A 248 -1.26 -5.98 46.66
CA ASN A 248 -0.29 -5.18 45.93
C ASN A 248 -0.94 -3.92 45.32
N ALA A 249 -2.14 -4.03 44.74
CA ALA A 249 -2.87 -2.88 44.22
C ALA A 249 -3.16 -1.84 45.32
N THR A 250 -3.64 -2.29 46.49
CA THR A 250 -3.90 -1.41 47.64
C THR A 250 -2.63 -0.70 48.13
N ASN A 251 -1.50 -1.40 48.16
CA ASN A 251 -0.20 -0.82 48.54
C ASN A 251 0.25 0.25 47.54
N MET A 252 0.02 0.02 46.24
CA MET A 252 0.36 0.99 45.19
C MET A 252 -0.53 2.24 45.25
N ASP A 253 -1.84 2.10 45.46
CA ASP A 253 -2.76 3.24 45.57
C ASP A 253 -2.41 4.14 46.77
N ALA A 254 -2.07 3.53 47.91
CA ALA A 254 -1.61 4.24 49.10
C ALA A 254 -0.25 4.95 48.91
N GLY A 255 0.56 4.49 47.95
CA GLY A 255 1.81 5.13 47.57
C GLY A 255 1.63 6.27 46.57
N LEU A 256 0.73 6.11 45.61
CA LEU A 256 0.36 7.15 44.65
C LEU A 256 -0.20 8.38 45.37
N LEU A 257 -1.15 8.20 46.30
CA LEU A 257 -1.73 9.31 47.06
C LEU A 257 -0.68 10.07 47.88
N ALA A 258 0.27 9.35 48.51
CA ALA A 258 1.33 9.96 49.31
C ALA A 258 2.36 10.71 48.45
N ALA A 259 2.73 10.16 47.29
CA ALA A 259 3.63 10.83 46.35
C ALA A 259 2.99 12.06 45.69
N ALA A 260 1.66 12.08 45.54
CA ALA A 260 0.91 13.23 45.02
C ALA A 260 0.95 14.45 45.95
N GLN A 261 1.04 14.19 47.25
CA GLN A 261 0.92 15.18 48.32
C GLN A 261 2.27 15.70 48.82
N ALA A 262 3.38 15.05 48.43
CA ALA A 262 4.75 15.36 48.86
C ALA A 262 5.46 16.29 47.87
#